data_AF-A0A0H4X3S0-F1
#
_entry.id   AF-A0A0H4X3S0-F1
#
_cell.length_a   1.000
_cell.length_b   1.000
_cell.length_c   1.000
_cell.angle_alpha   90.00
_cell.angle_beta   90.00
_cell.angle_gamma   90.00
#
_symmetry.space_group_name_H-M   'P 1'
#
loop_
_entity.id
_entity.type
_entity.pdbx_description
1 polymer ?
#
loop_
_entity_poly.entity_id
_entity_poly.type
_entity_poly.pdbx_seq_one_letter_code
_entity_poly.pdbx_strand_id
1 'polypeptide(L)'
;MNAPTNGSQPKQGESTSYIVKDSGVRCFAPPCPTYNAFPADKPDAEPIPVHELELSSVAEGSDEKMESLIRKTLDGTGLKVQGTLETRPNAGPAGAATVLRASKVEN
;
A
#
# COMPACT_ATOMS: atom_id res chain seq x y z
N MET A 1 0.32 27.07 -23.57
CA MET A 1 -0.89 26.48 -22.96
C MET A 1 -0.39 25.56 -21.85
N ASN A 2 -0.39 26.05 -20.61
CA ASN A 2 0.34 25.46 -19.50
C ASN A 2 -0.52 24.37 -18.83
N ALA A 3 0.10 23.21 -18.59
CA ALA A 3 -0.51 22.07 -17.91
C ALA A 3 -0.92 22.41 -16.47
N PRO A 4 -2.02 21.86 -15.94
CA PRO A 4 -2.43 22.10 -14.57
C PRO A 4 -1.52 21.31 -13.61
N THR A 5 -0.98 22.04 -12.64
CA THR A 5 -0.46 21.53 -11.36
C THR A 5 -1.61 20.94 -10.56
N ASN A 6 -1.50 19.70 -10.08
CA ASN A 6 -2.45 19.20 -9.10
C ASN A 6 -1.85 18.14 -8.18
N GLY A 7 -1.86 18.44 -6.88
CA GLY A 7 -1.79 17.49 -5.78
C GLY A 7 -0.43 16.90 -5.47
N SER A 8 -0.07 16.92 -4.19
CA SER A 8 1.00 16.11 -3.59
C SER A 8 0.72 14.61 -3.76
N GLN A 9 0.84 14.12 -4.98
CA GLN A 9 0.82 12.71 -5.30
C GLN A 9 2.20 12.16 -4.89
N PRO A 10 2.30 11.03 -4.17
CA PRO A 10 3.59 10.37 -4.00
C PRO A 10 4.19 10.19 -5.39
N LYS A 11 5.38 10.73 -5.57
CA LYS A 11 6.09 10.82 -6.85
C LYS A 11 6.16 9.39 -7.42
N GLN A 12 5.39 9.12 -8.47
CA GLN A 12 5.29 7.78 -9.07
C GLN A 12 6.71 7.32 -9.43
N GLY A 13 7.20 6.29 -8.74
CA GLY A 13 8.54 5.72 -8.93
C GLY A 13 9.56 5.95 -7.81
N GLU A 14 9.27 6.76 -6.78
CA GLU A 14 10.19 6.93 -5.64
C GLU A 14 9.85 5.94 -4.52
N SER A 15 10.70 4.93 -4.34
CA SER A 15 10.51 3.86 -3.34
C SER A 15 10.66 4.41 -1.94
N THR A 16 9.55 4.54 -1.21
CA THR A 16 9.49 5.06 0.17
C THR A 16 9.21 3.93 1.15
N SER A 17 9.72 4.03 2.37
CA SER A 17 9.39 3.08 3.44
C SER A 17 8.00 3.40 4.02
N TYR A 18 7.13 2.40 4.02
CA TYR A 18 5.79 2.45 4.58
C TYR A 18 5.64 1.36 5.64
N ILE A 19 4.95 1.67 6.73
CA ILE A 19 4.45 0.69 7.69
C ILE A 19 3.02 0.39 7.28
N VAL A 20 2.75 -0.85 6.89
CA VAL A 20 1.44 -1.29 6.40
C VAL A 20 0.72 -2.00 7.53
N LYS A 21 -0.50 -1.55 7.82
CA LYS A 21 -1.37 -2.17 8.82
C LYS A 21 -2.72 -2.48 8.21
N ASP A 22 -3.40 -3.49 8.73
CA ASP A 22 -4.80 -3.70 8.42
C ASP A 22 -5.63 -2.45 8.78
N SER A 23 -6.50 -2.04 7.88
CA SER A 23 -7.35 -0.86 8.07
C SER A 23 -8.55 -1.14 8.98
N GLY A 24 -8.88 -2.40 9.25
CA GLY A 24 -10.11 -2.83 9.91
C GLY A 24 -11.39 -2.58 9.09
N VAL A 25 -11.28 -2.01 7.89
CA VAL A 25 -12.42 -1.66 7.03
C VAL A 25 -12.99 -2.92 6.41
N ARG A 26 -14.25 -3.18 6.71
CA ARG A 26 -15.07 -4.20 6.04
C ARG A 26 -15.98 -3.50 5.04
N CYS A 27 -15.55 -3.44 3.80
CA CYS A 27 -16.34 -2.95 2.68
C CYS A 27 -17.29 -4.04 2.14
N PHE A 28 -18.32 -3.64 1.40
CA PHE A 28 -19.19 -4.57 0.67
C PHE A 28 -18.88 -4.63 -0.84
N ALA A 29 -18.27 -3.58 -1.40
CA ALA A 29 -17.99 -3.48 -2.83
C ALA A 29 -16.55 -3.00 -3.09
N PRO A 30 -15.83 -3.59 -4.06
CA PRO A 30 -14.46 -3.20 -4.40
C PRO A 30 -14.36 -1.91 -5.24
N PRO A 31 -13.20 -1.24 -5.25
CA PRO A 31 -12.00 -1.57 -4.47
C PRO A 31 -12.14 -1.18 -3.00
N CYS A 32 -11.59 -2.02 -2.11
CA CYS A 32 -11.70 -1.87 -0.67
C CYS A 32 -10.37 -1.50 -0.05
N PRO A 33 -10.27 -0.41 0.74
CA PRO A 33 -9.05 -0.05 1.41
C PRO A 33 -8.81 -0.99 2.60
N THR A 34 -8.30 -2.19 2.30
CA THR A 34 -8.04 -3.24 3.29
C THR A 34 -6.84 -2.87 4.18
N TYR A 35 -5.94 -2.04 3.69
CA TYR A 35 -4.71 -1.68 4.38
C TYR A 35 -4.55 -0.16 4.51
N ASN A 36 -3.80 0.27 5.51
CA ASN A 36 -3.31 1.62 5.67
C ASN A 36 -1.80 1.63 5.60
N ALA A 37 -1.24 2.45 4.72
CA ALA A 37 0.20 2.66 4.59
C ALA A 37 0.59 3.96 5.31
N PHE A 38 1.40 3.82 6.35
CA PHE A 38 1.94 4.92 7.14
C PHE A 38 3.36 5.21 6.64
N PRO A 39 3.65 6.38 6.06
CA PRO A 39 5.01 6.70 5.61
C PRO A 39 5.96 6.77 6.80
N ALA A 40 7.02 5.96 6.79
CA ALA A 40 7.99 5.87 7.89
C ALA A 40 8.78 7.18 8.05
N ASP A 41 9.02 7.92 6.97
CA ASP A 41 9.67 9.24 6.99
C ASP A 41 8.79 10.35 7.61
N LYS A 42 7.48 10.14 7.71
CA LYS A 42 6.53 11.15 8.22
C LYS A 42 5.53 10.49 9.18
N PRO A 43 5.91 10.25 10.44
CA PRO A 43 5.05 9.58 11.41
C PRO A 43 3.77 10.37 11.72
N ASP A 44 3.78 11.70 11.55
CA ASP A 44 2.61 12.57 11.73
C ASP A 44 1.73 12.71 10.49
N ALA A 45 2.08 12.07 9.37
CA ALA A 45 1.25 12.11 8.17
C ALA A 45 0.03 11.20 8.31
N GLU A 46 -1.08 11.59 7.68
CA GLU A 46 -2.27 10.76 7.61
C GLU A 46 -1.99 9.43 6.89
N PRO A 47 -2.57 8.31 7.37
CA PRO A 47 -2.42 7.02 6.70
C PRO A 47 -2.97 7.09 5.28
N ILE A 48 -2.24 6.48 4.35
CA ILE A 48 -2.66 6.37 2.97
C ILE A 48 -3.49 5.09 2.83
N PRO A 49 -4.78 5.16 2.46
CA PRO A 49 -5.61 3.99 2.28
C PRO A 49 -5.17 3.20 1.04
N VAL A 50 -4.76 1.96 1.27
CA VAL A 50 -4.27 1.01 0.26
C VAL A 50 -5.30 -0.09 0.08
N HIS A 51 -5.64 -0.35 -1.18
CA HIS A 51 -6.67 -1.30 -1.56
C HIS A 51 -6.07 -2.68 -1.83
N GLU A 52 -4.90 -2.69 -2.46
CA GLU A 52 -4.16 -3.91 -2.79
C GLU A 52 -2.70 -3.77 -2.32
N LEU A 53 -2.18 -4.81 -1.67
CA LEU A 53 -0.78 -4.90 -1.27
C LEU A 53 -0.09 -5.97 -2.14
N GLU A 54 0.86 -5.55 -2.97
CA GLU A 54 1.60 -6.44 -3.86
C GLU A 54 2.93 -6.81 -3.17
N LEU A 55 3.01 -8.09 -2.73
CA LEU A 55 4.16 -8.65 -2.00
C LEU A 55 4.91 -9.73 -2.79
N SER A 56 4.50 -10.05 -4.01
CA SER A 56 5.10 -11.13 -4.82
C SER A 56 6.61 -10.92 -5.02
N SER A 57 7.04 -9.66 -5.20
CA SER A 57 8.46 -9.31 -5.35
C SER A 57 9.28 -9.61 -4.08
N VAL A 58 8.70 -9.44 -2.89
CA VAL A 58 9.38 -9.66 -1.61
C VAL A 58 9.18 -11.06 -1.03
N ALA A 59 8.10 -11.72 -1.42
CA ALA A 59 7.83 -13.12 -1.08
C ALA A 59 8.68 -14.07 -1.94
N GLU A 60 9.28 -13.59 -3.03
CA GLU A 60 10.14 -14.37 -3.94
C GLU A 60 9.41 -15.64 -4.48
N GLY A 61 8.08 -15.56 -4.63
CA GLY A 61 7.23 -16.68 -5.04
C GLY A 61 6.99 -17.75 -3.96
N SER A 62 7.37 -17.50 -2.70
CA SER A 62 7.06 -18.40 -1.58
C SER A 62 5.73 -18.02 -0.92
N ASP A 63 4.75 -18.92 -0.99
CA ASP A 63 3.46 -18.75 -0.33
C ASP A 63 3.60 -18.62 1.20
N GLU A 64 4.50 -19.39 1.82
CA GLU A 64 4.76 -19.30 3.27
C GLU A 64 5.29 -17.91 3.68
N LYS A 65 6.19 -17.33 2.87
CA LYS A 65 6.65 -15.95 3.10
C LYS A 65 5.50 -14.97 2.90
N MET A 66 4.71 -15.13 1.84
CA MET A 66 3.58 -14.24 1.57
C MET A 66 2.58 -14.25 2.73
N GLU A 67 2.19 -15.42 3.23
CA GLU A 67 1.31 -15.55 4.39
C GLU A 67 1.93 -14.93 5.65
N SER A 68 3.22 -15.15 5.91
CA SER A 68 3.92 -14.55 7.05
C SER A 68 3.91 -13.01 6.99
N LEU A 69 4.14 -12.44 5.80
CA LEU A 69 4.10 -11.00 5.59
C LEU A 69 2.69 -10.44 5.76
N ILE A 70 1.66 -11.11 5.23
CA ILE A 70 0.27 -10.72 5.45
C ILE A 70 -0.07 -10.78 6.94
N ARG A 71 0.32 -11.83 7.65
CA ARG A 71 0.11 -11.92 9.11
C ARG A 71 0.78 -10.78 9.87
N LYS A 72 1.97 -10.33 9.46
CA LYS A 72 2.62 -9.14 10.05
C LYS A 72 1.81 -7.86 9.89
N THR A 73 1.01 -7.72 8.82
CA THR A 73 0.09 -6.56 8.68
C THR A 73 -1.03 -6.56 9.72
N LEU A 74 -1.35 -7.74 10.29
CA LEU A 74 -2.39 -7.95 11.29
C LEU A 74 -1.87 -7.89 12.74
N ASP A 75 -0.55 -8.06 12.96
CA ASP A 75 0.09 -8.22 14.27
C ASP A 75 0.22 -6.91 15.09
N GLY A 76 -0.42 -5.82 14.66
CA GLY A 76 -0.46 -4.53 15.36
C GLY A 76 0.79 -3.64 15.19
N THR A 77 1.98 -4.24 15.14
CA THR A 77 3.25 -3.57 14.74
C THR A 77 3.20 -3.12 13.29
N GLY A 78 2.54 -3.91 12.44
CA GLY A 78 2.46 -3.67 11.00
C GLY A 78 3.67 -4.22 10.25
N LEU A 79 3.51 -4.35 8.94
CA LEU A 79 4.57 -4.77 8.04
C LEU A 79 5.29 -3.54 7.50
N LYS A 80 6.56 -3.34 7.88
CA LYS A 80 7.37 -2.29 7.27
C LYS A 80 7.91 -2.77 5.92
N VAL A 81 7.56 -2.08 4.84
CA VAL A 81 8.02 -2.36 3.49
C VAL A 81 8.47 -1.08 2.80
N GLN A 82 9.51 -1.19 2.00
CA GLN A 82 9.85 -0.16 1.03
C GLN A 82 9.14 -0.47 -0.27
N GLY A 83 8.44 0.51 -0.82
CA GLY A 83 7.60 0.31 -2.00
C GLY A 83 7.17 1.59 -2.68
N THR A 84 6.41 1.43 -3.75
CA THR A 84 5.83 2.54 -4.51
C THR A 84 4.32 2.42 -4.49
N LEU A 85 3.64 3.57 -4.38
CA LEU A 85 2.19 3.65 -4.49
C LEU A 85 1.84 3.86 -5.97
N GLU A 86 1.02 2.96 -6.48
CA GLU A 86 0.50 3.01 -7.84
C GLU A 86 -1.03 3.17 -7.79
N THR A 87 -1.59 3.92 -8.74
CA THR A 87 -3.03 4.01 -8.89
C THR A 87 -3.46 3.16 -10.06
N ARG A 88 -4.28 2.14 -9.79
CA ARG A 88 -4.87 1.28 -10.81
C ARG A 88 -6.22 1.85 -11.24
N PRO A 89 -6.35 2.38 -12.47
CA PRO A 89 -7.65 2.83 -12.97
C PRO A 89 -8.57 1.63 -13.22
N ASN A 90 -9.89 1.84 -13.10
CA ASN A 90 -10.92 0.83 -13.39
C ASN A 90 -10.80 -0.47 -12.56
N ALA A 91 -10.47 -0.35 -11.27
CA ALA A 91 -10.29 -1.49 -10.36
C ALA A 91 -11.59 -2.06 -9.80
N GLY A 92 -12.74 -1.41 -10.04
CA GLY A 92 -14.04 -1.90 -9.62
C GLY A 92 -15.15 -0.87 -9.82
N PRO A 93 -16.39 -1.18 -9.36
CA PRO A 93 -17.53 -0.27 -9.46
C PRO A 93 -17.29 1.07 -8.73
N ALA A 94 -16.47 1.09 -7.68
CA ALA A 94 -16.11 2.33 -6.98
C ALA A 94 -14.93 3.10 -7.62
N GLY A 95 -14.40 2.64 -8.75
CA GLY A 95 -13.43 3.40 -9.56
C GLY A 95 -11.99 2.90 -9.45
N ALA A 96 -11.06 3.80 -9.13
CA ALA A 96 -9.63 3.49 -9.08
C ALA A 96 -9.22 2.88 -7.73
N ALA A 97 -8.22 1.98 -7.75
CA ALA A 97 -7.61 1.42 -6.55
C ALA A 97 -6.21 1.99 -6.33
N THR A 98 -5.84 2.19 -5.08
CA THR A 98 -4.45 2.45 -4.69
C THR A 98 -3.77 1.13 -4.36
N VAL A 99 -2.68 0.83 -5.05
CA VAL A 99 -1.89 -0.40 -4.91
C VAL A 99 -0.54 -0.02 -4.32
N LEU A 100 -0.13 -0.67 -3.24
CA LEU A 100 1.22 -0.54 -2.72
C LEU A 100 2.07 -1.70 -3.20
N ARG A 101 3.03 -1.41 -4.07
CA ARG A 101 3.99 -2.39 -4.57
C ARG A 101 5.20 -2.42 -3.66
N ALA A 102 5.32 -3.46 -2.84
CA ALA A 102 6.48 -3.67 -1.99
C ALA A 102 7.64 -4.22 -2.83
N SER A 103 8.77 -3.51 -2.79
CA SER A 103 10.01 -3.95 -3.43
C SER A 103 10.97 -4.58 -2.42
N LYS A 104 10.86 -4.22 -1.14
CA LYS A 104 11.69 -4.75 -0.06
C LYS A 104 10.93 -4.76 1.25
N VAL A 105 11.12 -5.80 2.07
CA VAL A 105 10.63 -5.82 3.46
C VAL A 105 11.73 -5.27 4.36
N GLU A 106 11.37 -4.34 5.24
CA GLU A 106 12.26 -3.84 6.28
C GLU A 106 11.84 -4.45 7.61
N ASN A 107 12.81 -4.94 8.39
CA ASN A 107 12.57 -5.65 9.64
C ASN A 107 13.04 -4.83 10.84
#